data_AF-A0AAD6U7Z2-F1
#
_entry.id   AF-A0AAD6U7Z2-F1
#
_cell.length_a   1.000
_cell.length_b   1.000
_cell.length_c   1.000
_cell.angle_alpha   90.00
_cell.angle_beta   90.00
_cell.angle_gamma   90.00
#
_symmetry.space_group_name_H-M   'P 1'
#
loop_
_entity.id
_entity.type
_entity.pdbx_description
1 polymer ?
#
loop_
_entity_poly.entity_id
_entity_poly.type
_entity_poly.pdbx_seq_one_letter_code
_entity_poly.pdbx_strand_id
1 'polypeptide(L)'
;MSGYSYTGGPSRCSAYWQEFTKCYASADAATQCAFQRDDYMECLHRTKEKARNALIQTEFARRQEQELRDHKKDLDARADGVTTRVGLIPTSSAEST
;
A
#
# COMPACT_ATOMS: atom_id res chain seq x y z
N MET A 1 12.11 26.69 5.56
CA MET A 1 13.36 26.23 6.21
C MET A 1 13.76 24.92 5.55
N SER A 2 14.61 24.98 4.52
CA SER A 2 14.72 23.90 3.51
C SER A 2 16.05 23.14 3.54
N GLY A 3 17.02 23.58 4.36
CA GLY A 3 18.37 23.01 4.40
C GLY A 3 18.71 22.20 5.65
N TYR A 4 18.17 22.57 6.81
CA TYR A 4 18.59 22.04 8.11
C TYR A 4 17.42 21.39 8.87
N SER A 5 17.74 20.28 9.53
CA SER A 5 16.88 19.56 10.47
C SER A 5 16.81 20.28 11.80
N TYR A 6 15.82 19.93 12.63
CA TYR A 6 15.72 20.37 14.02
C TYR A 6 16.99 20.05 14.83
N THR A 7 17.68 18.96 14.48
CA THR A 7 18.94 18.53 15.11
C THR A 7 20.18 19.28 14.61
N GLY A 8 20.02 20.30 13.76
CA GLY A 8 21.12 21.08 13.18
C GLY A 8 21.86 20.40 12.02
N GLY A 9 21.61 19.11 11.77
CA GLY A 9 22.12 18.38 10.61
C GLY A 9 21.35 18.67 9.31
N PRO A 10 21.79 18.13 8.16
CA PRO A 10 21.04 18.23 6.91
C PRO A 10 19.63 17.66 7.06
N SER A 11 18.64 18.34 6.48
CA SER A 11 17.25 17.85 6.49
C SER A 11 17.11 16.54 5.69
N ARG A 12 16.07 15.74 5.97
CA ARG A 12 15.81 14.47 5.26
C ARG A 12 15.77 14.59 3.73
N CYS A 13 15.36 15.76 3.21
CA CYS A 13 15.22 16.01 1.78
C CYS A 13 16.31 16.96 1.24
N SER A 14 17.40 17.16 1.99
CA SER A 14 18.47 18.10 1.61
C SER A 14 19.16 17.72 0.30
N ALA A 15 19.29 16.42 0.00
CA ALA A 15 19.89 15.95 -1.25
C ALA A 15 19.06 16.38 -2.47
N TYR A 16 17.74 16.14 -2.44
CA TYR A 16 16.84 16.57 -3.52
C TYR A 16 16.79 18.10 -3.66
N TRP A 17 16.83 18.82 -2.54
CA TRP A 17 16.94 20.28 -2.57
C TRP A 17 18.24 20.75 -3.23
N GLN A 18 19.38 20.11 -2.95
CA GLN A 18 20.65 20.44 -3.60
C GLN A 18 20.60 20.19 -5.10
N GLU A 19 20.05 19.06 -5.54
CA GLU A 19 19.91 18.74 -6.97
C GLU A 19 18.99 19.72 -7.70
N PHE A 20 17.85 20.09 -7.08
CA PHE A 20 17.00 21.14 -7.62
C PHE A 20 17.71 22.48 -7.70
N THR A 21 18.44 22.87 -6.65
CA THR A 21 19.18 24.15 -6.61
C THR A 21 20.28 24.18 -7.66
N LYS A 22 21.01 23.07 -7.86
CA LYS A 22 22.03 22.94 -8.91
C LYS A 22 21.44 23.15 -10.30
N CYS A 23 20.34 22.45 -10.60
CA CYS A 23 19.65 22.59 -11.87
C CYS A 23 19.16 24.04 -12.06
N TYR A 24 18.47 24.58 -11.05
CA TYR A 24 17.87 25.91 -11.10
C TYR A 24 18.90 27.02 -11.29
N ALA A 25 20.09 26.89 -10.68
CA ALA A 25 21.17 27.85 -10.85
C ALA A 25 21.77 27.88 -12.27
N SER A 26 21.63 26.78 -13.02
CA SER A 26 22.11 26.65 -14.40
C SER A 26 21.04 26.84 -15.47
N ALA A 27 19.78 26.98 -15.09
CA ALA A 27 18.64 26.98 -16.00
C ALA A 27 18.16 28.40 -16.34
N ASP A 28 17.82 28.64 -17.61
CA ASP A 28 17.24 29.91 -18.06
C ASP A 28 15.77 30.06 -17.63
N ALA A 29 15.08 28.94 -17.43
CA ALA A 29 13.69 28.91 -17.01
C ALA A 29 13.44 27.84 -15.95
N ALA A 30 12.64 28.18 -14.94
CA ALA A 30 12.29 27.30 -13.81
C ALA A 30 11.63 25.97 -14.25
N THR A 31 11.00 25.94 -15.42
CA THR A 31 10.35 24.76 -15.99
C THR A 31 11.35 23.69 -16.44
N GLN A 32 12.60 24.06 -16.72
CA GLN A 32 13.64 23.11 -17.15
C GLN A 32 14.04 22.15 -16.01
N CYS A 33 13.78 22.51 -14.76
CA CYS A 33 14.09 21.72 -13.56
C CYS A 33 12.85 21.08 -12.92
N ALA A 34 11.80 20.86 -13.71
CA ALA A 34 10.53 20.31 -13.21
C ALA A 34 10.71 18.92 -12.56
N PHE A 35 11.58 18.06 -13.11
CA PHE A 35 11.84 16.74 -12.54
C PHE A 35 12.46 16.82 -11.14
N GLN A 36 13.53 17.61 -10.97
CA GLN A 36 14.20 17.78 -9.69
C GLN A 36 13.29 18.46 -8.66
N ARG A 37 12.47 19.42 -9.12
CA ARG A 37 11.44 20.04 -8.29
C ARG A 37 10.42 19.01 -7.81
N ASP A 38 9.94 18.18 -8.72
CA ASP A 38 8.90 17.20 -8.42
C ASP A 38 9.42 16.12 -7.45
N ASP A 39 10.69 15.72 -7.56
CA ASP A 39 11.34 14.81 -6.62
C ASP A 39 11.51 15.44 -5.23
N TYR A 40 11.90 16.72 -5.17
CA TYR A 40 11.96 17.46 -3.91
C TYR A 40 10.59 17.56 -3.24
N MET A 41 9.55 17.87 -4.02
CA MET A 41 8.17 17.95 -3.52
C MET A 41 7.60 16.59 -3.13
N GLU A 42 7.98 15.52 -3.84
CA GLU A 42 7.66 14.14 -3.47
C GLU A 42 8.28 13.81 -2.11
N CYS A 43 9.59 14.07 -1.91
CA CYS A 43 10.26 13.75 -0.65
C CYS A 43 9.61 14.44 0.56
N LEU A 44 9.17 15.70 0.38
CA LEU A 44 8.51 16.49 1.42
C LEU A 44 7.13 15.94 1.79
N HIS A 45 6.29 15.64 0.80
CA HIS A 45 4.86 15.36 1.03
C HIS A 45 4.51 13.88 0.97
N ARG A 46 5.37 13.07 0.35
CA ARG A 46 5.24 11.64 0.07
C ARG A 46 3.90 11.27 -0.58
N THR A 47 3.40 12.12 -1.48
CA THR A 47 2.06 11.96 -2.07
C THR A 47 1.98 10.71 -2.94
N LYS A 48 2.96 10.51 -3.82
CA LYS A 48 3.06 9.32 -4.69
C LYS A 48 3.23 8.05 -3.87
N GLU A 49 4.09 8.09 -2.86
CA GLU A 49 4.31 6.95 -1.96
C GLU A 49 3.07 6.58 -1.14
N LYS A 50 2.36 7.58 -0.57
CA LYS A 50 1.09 7.35 0.14
C LYS A 50 0.03 6.72 -0.78
N ALA A 51 -0.10 7.24 -2.00
CA ALA A 51 -1.06 6.71 -2.97
C ALA A 51 -0.72 5.27 -3.35
N ARG A 52 0.56 4.97 -3.62
CA ARG A 52 1.03 3.61 -3.90
C ARG A 52 0.77 2.67 -2.74
N ASN A 53 1.06 3.09 -1.50
CA ASN A 53 0.84 2.25 -0.33
C ASN A 53 -0.64 1.98 -0.07
N ALA A 54 -1.51 2.96 -0.30
CA ALA A 54 -2.95 2.74 -0.22
C ALA A 54 -3.41 1.65 -1.22
N LEU A 55 -2.95 1.71 -2.48
CA LEU A 55 -3.26 0.69 -3.48
C LEU A 55 -2.77 -0.70 -3.07
N ILE A 56 -1.52 -0.80 -2.57
CA ILE A 56 -0.95 -2.07 -2.11
C ILE A 56 -1.76 -2.62 -0.93
N GLN A 57 -2.14 -1.77 0.03
CA GLN A 57 -2.93 -2.17 1.19
C GLN A 57 -4.32 -2.67 0.78
N THR A 58 -4.98 -1.99 -0.17
CA THR A 58 -6.28 -2.43 -0.69
C THR A 58 -6.18 -3.80 -1.37
N GLU A 59 -5.20 -4.01 -2.24
CA GLU A 59 -5.00 -5.30 -2.90
C GLU A 59 -4.60 -6.40 -1.91
N PHE A 60 -3.79 -6.07 -0.90
CA PHE A 60 -3.43 -7.00 0.16
C PHE A 60 -4.66 -7.44 0.96
N ALA A 61 -5.50 -6.49 1.39
CA ALA A 61 -6.74 -6.79 2.10
C ALA A 61 -7.68 -7.67 1.27
N ARG A 62 -7.84 -7.37 -0.02
CA ARG A 62 -8.66 -8.17 -0.93
C ARG A 62 -8.16 -9.62 -1.03
N ARG A 63 -6.85 -9.83 -1.11
CA ARG A 63 -6.26 -11.18 -1.15
C ARG A 63 -6.44 -11.91 0.17
N GLN A 64 -6.22 -11.24 1.30
CA GLN A 64 -6.44 -11.81 2.62
C GLN A 64 -7.90 -12.25 2.83
N GLU A 65 -8.88 -11.46 2.40
CA GLU A 65 -10.29 -11.85 2.47
C GLU A 65 -10.61 -13.08 1.60
N GLN A 66 -10.02 -13.18 0.41
CA GLN A 66 -10.16 -14.34 -0.46
C GLN A 66 -9.56 -15.60 0.18
N GLU A 67 -8.34 -15.50 0.71
CA GLU A 67 -7.68 -16.59 1.43
C GLU A 67 -8.50 -17.07 2.64
N LEU A 68 -9.05 -16.14 3.43
CA LEU A 68 -9.91 -16.50 4.57
C LEU A 68 -11.21 -17.17 4.12
N ARG A 69 -11.84 -16.68 3.04
CA ARG A 69 -13.05 -17.30 2.48
C ARG A 69 -12.79 -18.70 1.96
N ASP A 70 -11.68 -18.91 1.27
CA ASP A 70 -11.34 -20.21 0.70
C ASP A 70 -10.88 -21.19 1.78
N HIS A 71 -10.14 -20.72 2.79
CA HIS A 71 -9.83 -21.52 3.97
C HIS A 71 -11.10 -21.93 4.72
N LYS A 72 -12.07 -21.03 4.89
CA LYS A 72 -13.36 -21.38 5.51
C LYS A 72 -14.09 -22.46 4.69
N LYS A 73 -14.15 -22.34 3.36
CA LYS A 73 -14.76 -23.36 2.51
C LYS A 73 -14.07 -24.73 2.62
N ASP A 74 -12.72 -24.75 2.69
CA ASP A 74 -11.97 -26.00 2.88
C ASP A 74 -12.29 -26.63 4.25
N LEU A 75 -12.36 -25.83 5.32
CA LEU A 75 -12.75 -26.30 6.65
C LEU A 75 -14.18 -26.84 6.67
N ASP A 76 -15.13 -26.12 6.06
CA ASP A 76 -16.53 -26.55 5.97
C ASP A 76 -16.65 -27.86 5.17
N ALA A 77 -16.00 -27.96 4.00
CA ALA A 77 -15.98 -29.18 3.20
C ALA A 77 -15.34 -30.38 3.93
N ARG A 78 -14.28 -30.14 4.71
CA ARG A 78 -13.66 -31.18 5.56
C ARG A 78 -14.61 -31.61 6.68
N ALA A 79 -15.30 -30.67 7.32
CA ALA A 79 -16.26 -30.96 8.37
C ALA A 79 -17.45 -31.80 7.86
N ASP A 80 -17.97 -31.48 6.67
CA ASP A 80 -19.03 -32.25 6.00
C ASP A 80 -18.55 -33.68 5.66
N GLY A 81 -17.31 -33.83 5.17
CA GLY A 81 -16.71 -35.13 4.90
C GLY A 81 -16.53 -35.99 6.16
N VAL A 82 -16.10 -35.39 7.28
CA VAL A 82 -15.98 -36.07 8.59
C VAL A 82 -17.36 -36.50 9.08
N THR A 83 -18.34 -35.61 8.98
CA THR A 83 -19.71 -35.86 9.44
C THR A 83 -20.37 -37.01 8.68
N THR A 84 -20.19 -37.03 7.34
CA THR A 84 -20.63 -38.13 6.48
C THR A 84 -19.97 -39.46 6.87
N ARG A 85 -18.67 -39.46 7.19
CA ARG A 85 -17.92 -40.66 7.60
C ARG A 85 -18.37 -41.23 8.94
N VAL A 86 -18.81 -40.38 9.87
CA VAL A 86 -19.32 -40.79 11.20
C VAL A 86 -20.81 -41.16 11.15
N GLY A 87 -21.48 -41.03 9.99
CA GLY A 87 -22.87 -41.43 9.80
C GLY A 87 -23.89 -40.50 10.49
N LEU A 88 -23.46 -39.29 10.87
CA LEU A 88 -24.34 -38.24 11.36
C LEU A 88 -24.76 -37.43 10.13
N ILE A 89 -26.04 -37.36 9.77
CA ILE A 89 -26.49 -36.62 8.57
C ILE A 89 -27.00 -35.22 9.00
N PRO A 90 -26.31 -34.11 8.67
CA PRO A 90 -26.82 -32.76 8.88
C PRO A 90 -27.61 -32.32 7.65
N THR A 91 -28.87 -31.95 7.86
CA THR A 91 -29.85 -31.54 6.84
C THR A 91 -29.87 -30.03 6.65
N SER A 92 -28.99 -29.46 5.83
CA SER A 92 -29.13 -28.08 5.34
C SER A 92 -29.86 -28.04 3.99
N SER A 93 -31.07 -28.60 3.94
CA SER A 93 -32.09 -28.33 2.91
C SER A 93 -33.47 -28.81 3.35
N ALA A 94 -33.84 -28.46 4.59
CA ALA A 94 -35.21 -28.57 5.05
C ALA A 94 -35.65 -27.22 5.62
N GLU A 95 -35.88 -26.23 4.75
CA GLU A 95 -36.63 -25.04 5.12
C GLU A 95 -37.83 -24.84 4.19
N SER A 96 -38.96 -24.58 4.85
CA SER A 96 -40.20 -23.93 4.40
C SER A 96 -41.23 -24.68 3.55
N THR A 97 -42.29 -25.09 4.26
CA THR A 97 -43.70 -25.34 3.86
C THR A 97 -44.04 -26.61 3.08
#